data_AF-A0A530QRH5-F1
#
_entry.id   AF-A0A530QRH5-F1
#
_cell.length_a   1.000
_cell.length_b   1.000
_cell.length_c   1.000
_cell.angle_alpha   90.00
_cell.angle_beta   90.00
_cell.angle_gamma   90.00
#
_symmetry.space_group_name_H-M   'P 1'
#
loop_
_entity.id
_entity.type
_entity.pdbx_description
1 polymer ?
#
loop_
_entity_poly.entity_id
_entity_poly.type
_entity_poly.pdbx_seq_one_letter_code
_entity_poly.pdbx_strand_id
1 'polypeptide(L)' 'MQSLKVLLLSAAVGCGTGLPAAASSSTWYNSEGGRVRLVTSGKPDEAGRIHGVLDIALKPGWKTYWRDPGDAGVPPQIDI' A
#
# COMPACT_ATOMS: atom_id res chain seq x y z
N MET A 1 -48.20 -6.76 16.79
CA MET A 1 -47.19 -7.78 16.39
C MET A 1 -46.34 -7.36 15.18
N GLN A 2 -46.59 -6.20 14.53
CA GLN A 2 -45.84 -5.75 13.33
C GLN A 2 -44.58 -4.94 13.68
N SER A 3 -44.63 -4.16 14.78
CA SER A 3 -43.57 -3.27 15.25
C SER A 3 -42.32 -3.99 15.76
N LEU A 4 -42.44 -5.25 16.21
CA LEU A 4 -41.31 -6.07 16.66
C LEU A 4 -40.49 -6.63 15.49
N LYS A 5 -41.11 -6.82 14.30
CA LYS A 5 -40.41 -7.26 13.08
C LYS A 5 -39.58 -6.13 12.45
N VAL A 6 -40.04 -4.88 12.59
CA VAL A 6 -39.33 -3.69 12.06
C VAL A 6 -38.05 -3.42 12.84
N LEU A 7 -38.06 -3.60 14.16
CA LEU A 7 -36.87 -3.43 15.02
C LEU A 7 -35.77 -4.47 14.76
N LEU A 8 -36.14 -5.71 14.41
CA LEU A 8 -35.19 -6.76 14.06
C LEU A 8 -34.53 -6.55 12.69
N LEU A 9 -35.20 -5.87 11.75
CA LEU A 9 -34.64 -5.57 10.43
C LEU A 9 -33.58 -4.45 10.48
N SER A 10 -33.75 -3.48 11.39
CA SER A 10 -32.81 -2.36 11.56
C SER A 10 -31.49 -2.78 12.21
N ALA A 11 -31.51 -3.80 13.08
CA ALA A 11 -30.32 -4.29 13.77
C ALA A 11 -29.38 -5.09 12.87
N ALA A 12 -29.89 -5.70 11.79
CA ALA A 12 -29.10 -6.50 10.86
C ALA A 12 -28.30 -5.66 9.84
N VAL A 13 -28.68 -4.40 9.61
CA VAL A 13 -28.05 -3.52 8.61
C VAL A 13 -26.80 -2.81 9.17
N GLY A 14 -26.71 -2.64 10.50
CA GLY A 14 -25.67 -1.83 11.12
C GLY A 14 -24.27 -2.45 11.16
N CYS A 15 -24.12 -3.78 11.03
CA CYS A 15 -22.84 -4.47 11.25
C CYS A 15 -22.04 -4.75 9.96
N GLY A 16 -22.56 -4.42 8.77
CA GLY A 16 -22.00 -4.88 7.49
C GLY A 16 -21.29 -3.84 6.62
N THR A 17 -21.31 -2.54 6.96
CA THR A 17 -20.90 -1.48 6.03
C THR A 17 -19.44 -1.03 6.15
N GLY A 18 -18.60 -1.78 6.87
CA GLY A 18 -17.15 -1.52 6.87
C GLY A 18 -16.52 -2.06 5.59
N LEU A 19 -16.38 -1.22 4.56
CA LEU A 19 -15.51 -1.56 3.44
C LEU A 19 -14.07 -1.72 3.98
N PRO A 20 -13.32 -2.74 3.55
CA PRO A 20 -11.93 -2.89 3.96
C PRO A 20 -11.16 -1.64 3.55
N ALA A 21 -10.49 -1.01 4.51
CA ALA A 21 -9.59 0.09 4.23
C ALA A 21 -8.39 -0.46 3.43
N ALA A 22 -8.34 -0.14 2.15
CA ALA A 22 -7.18 -0.46 1.32
C ALA A 22 -6.06 0.55 1.61
N ALA A 23 -4.85 0.06 1.86
CA ALA A 23 -3.68 0.92 1.90
C ALA A 23 -3.45 1.52 0.51
N SER A 24 -3.12 2.82 0.45
CA SER A 24 -2.75 3.46 -0.81
C SER A 24 -1.41 2.91 -1.28
N SER A 25 -1.44 1.90 -2.13
CA SER A 25 -0.25 1.21 -2.62
C SER A 25 -0.47 0.70 -4.04
N SER A 26 0.62 0.66 -4.82
CA SER A 26 0.61 -0.02 -6.11
C SER A 26 0.48 -1.52 -5.92
N THR A 27 0.15 -2.22 -7.01
CA THR A 27 0.39 -3.67 -7.07
C THR A 27 1.89 -3.97 -6.94
N TRP A 28 2.21 -5.20 -6.57
CA TRP A 28 3.59 -5.68 -6.57
C TRP A 28 4.09 -5.84 -8.00
N TYR A 29 5.21 -5.20 -8.29
CA TYR A 29 6.01 -5.50 -9.47
C TYR A 29 7.04 -6.58 -9.09
N ASN A 30 7.09 -7.66 -9.87
CA ASN A 30 8.00 -8.77 -9.61
C ASN A 30 9.25 -8.63 -10.49
N SER A 31 10.41 -8.89 -9.91
CA SER A 31 11.70 -8.98 -10.59
C SER A 31 12.36 -10.32 -10.29
N GLU A 32 13.48 -10.60 -10.96
CA GLU A 32 14.24 -11.83 -10.70
C GLU A 32 14.64 -11.95 -9.22
N GLY A 33 15.12 -10.86 -8.63
CA GLY A 33 15.64 -10.84 -7.26
C GLY A 33 14.63 -10.62 -6.15
N GLY A 34 13.36 -10.36 -6.47
CA GLY A 34 12.36 -10.03 -5.47
C GLY A 34 11.13 -9.37 -6.04
N ARG A 35 10.54 -8.47 -5.26
CA ARG A 35 9.39 -7.66 -5.67
C ARG A 35 9.44 -6.29 -5.03
N VAL A 36 8.86 -5.31 -5.73
CA VAL A 36 8.81 -3.91 -5.30
C VAL A 36 7.40 -3.34 -5.45
N ARG A 37 7.01 -2.41 -4.58
CA ARG A 37 5.79 -1.62 -4.73
C ARG A 37 5.95 -0.24 -4.11
N LEU A 38 5.15 0.71 -4.56
CA LEU A 38 5.05 2.03 -3.95
C LEU A 38 3.90 2.02 -2.93
N VAL A 39 4.16 2.51 -1.71
CA VAL A 39 3.14 2.75 -0.67
C VAL A 39 3.13 4.24 -0.34
N THR A 40 1.95 4.84 -0.21
CA THR A 40 1.81 6.29 -0.01
C THR A 40 0.83 6.62 1.11
N SER A 41 0.83 7.87 1.55
CA SER A 41 -0.19 8.46 2.42
C SER A 41 -1.59 8.50 1.80
N GLY A 42 -1.70 8.25 0.48
CA GLY A 42 -2.95 8.26 -0.28
C GLY A 42 -3.53 9.63 -0.60
N LYS A 43 -3.15 10.66 0.15
CA LYS A 43 -3.51 12.05 -0.10
C LYS A 43 -2.31 12.98 0.02
N PRO A 44 -2.26 14.07 -0.75
CA PRO A 44 -1.27 15.13 -0.56
C PRO A 44 -1.42 15.81 0.81
N ASP A 45 -0.33 16.35 1.33
CA ASP A 45 -0.35 17.29 2.45
C ASP A 45 -0.80 18.70 2.02
N GLU A 46 -0.82 19.65 2.95
CA GLU A 46 -1.23 21.03 2.70
C GLU A 46 -0.38 21.73 1.62
N ALA A 47 0.88 21.29 1.44
CA ALA A 47 1.79 21.79 0.41
C ALA A 47 1.69 21.01 -0.91
N GLY A 48 0.76 20.06 -1.02
CA GLY A 48 0.57 19.23 -2.21
C GLY A 48 1.56 18.07 -2.34
N ARG A 49 2.34 17.74 -1.31
CA ARG A 49 3.31 16.63 -1.36
C ARG A 49 2.66 15.32 -0.96
N ILE A 50 2.93 14.26 -1.70
CA ILE A 50 2.54 12.89 -1.34
C ILE A 50 3.73 12.23 -0.63
N HIS A 51 3.52 11.78 0.59
CA HIS A 51 4.52 11.02 1.34
C HIS A 51 4.41 9.54 0.96
N GLY A 52 5.54 8.88 0.76
CA GLY A 52 5.54 7.48 0.38
C GLY A 52 6.87 6.79 0.60
N VAL A 53 6.84 5.46 0.45
CA VAL A 53 7.97 4.57 0.59
C VAL A 53 7.98 3.57 -0.56
N LEU A 54 9.17 3.21 -1.02
CA LEU A 54 9.38 2.06 -1.88
C LEU A 54 9.58 0.83 -1.01
N ASP A 55 8.61 -0.08 -1.03
CA ASP A 55 8.66 -1.35 -0.30
C ASP A 55 9.36 -2.40 -1.17
N ILE A 56 10.47 -2.93 -0.69
CA ILE A 56 11.35 -3.85 -1.42
C ILE A 56 11.47 -5.15 -0.63
N ALA A 57 10.96 -6.24 -1.20
CA ALA A 57 11.07 -7.58 -0.63
C ALA A 57 12.02 -8.43 -1.48
N LEU A 58 13.24 -8.63 -1.00
CA LEU A 58 14.29 -9.40 -1.67
C LEU A 58 14.16 -10.90 -1.37
N LYS A 59 14.46 -11.73 -2.37
CA LYS A 59 14.65 -13.18 -2.19
C LYS A 59 15.94 -13.43 -1.39
N PRO A 60 16.08 -14.58 -0.70
CA PRO A 60 17.30 -14.92 0.01
C PRO A 60 18.55 -14.79 -0.88
N GLY A 61 19.61 -14.18 -0.34
CA GLY A 61 20.89 -13.97 -1.04
C GLY A 61 20.95 -12.74 -1.95
N TRP A 62 19.80 -12.22 -2.39
CA TRP A 62 19.72 -11.02 -3.22
C TRP A 62 19.97 -9.75 -2.41
N LYS A 63 20.53 -8.76 -3.09
CA LYS A 63 20.87 -7.44 -2.55
C LYS A 63 20.41 -6.39 -3.54
N THR A 64 20.14 -5.19 -3.04
CA THR A 64 19.93 -4.01 -3.87
C THR A 64 21.02 -2.99 -3.55
N TYR A 65 21.25 -2.06 -4.47
CA TYR A 65 22.20 -0.97 -4.28
C TYR A 65 21.60 0.16 -3.44
N TRP A 66 22.48 0.87 -2.73
CA TRP A 66 22.11 2.13 -2.09
C TRP A 66 22.32 3.32 -3.04
N ARG A 67 22.01 4.53 -2.57
CA ARG A 67 22.20 5.76 -3.35
C ARG A 67 23.65 5.98 -3.78
N ASP A 68 24.59 5.60 -2.92
CA ASP A 68 26.01 5.52 -3.25
C ASP A 68 26.39 4.03 -3.29
N PRO A 69 26.51 3.43 -4.48
CA PRO A 69 26.66 1.99 -4.61
C PRO A 69 28.13 1.53 -4.68
N GLY A 70 29.08 2.46 -4.61
CA GLY A 70 30.50 2.21 -4.87
C GLY A 70 30.82 1.95 -6.35
N ASP A 71 32.07 1.58 -6.62
CA ASP A 71 32.66 1.56 -7.98
C ASP A 71 31.96 0.63 -8.99
N ALA A 72 31.27 -0.41 -8.52
CA ALA A 72 30.73 -1.47 -9.37
C ALA A 72 29.19 -1.55 -9.36
N GLY A 73 28.50 -0.59 -8.75
CA GLY A 73 27.06 -0.67 -8.58
C GLY A 73 26.26 0.39 -9.34
N VAL A 74 24.96 0.14 -9.51
CA VAL A 74 24.02 1.06 -10.17
C VAL A 74 23.01 1.53 -9.14
N PRO A 75 22.94 2.83 -8.83
CA PRO A 75 22.03 3.32 -7.80
C PRO A 75 20.58 3.23 -8.29
N PRO A 76 19.61 2.92 -7.41
CA PRO A 76 18.20 2.94 -7.79
C PRO A 76 17.78 4.35 -8.18
N GLN A 77 17.02 4.46 -9.28
CA GLN A 77 16.44 5.71 -9.77
C GLN A 77 14.92 5.65 -9.63
N ILE A 78 14.31 6.80 -9.36
CA ILE A 78 12.85 6.98 -9.35
C ILE A 78 12.58 8.19 -10.24
N ASP A 79 11.75 8.01 -11.26
CA ASP A 79 11.23 9.07 -12.12
C ASP A 79 9.71 9.27 -11.89
N ILE A 80 9.17 10.33 -12.49
CA ILE A 80 7.78 10.77 -12.38
C ILE A 80 7.24 11.01 -13.79
#